data_AF-A0A5A5RW87-F1
#
_entry.id   AF-A0A5A5RW87-F1
#
_cell.length_a   1.000
_cell.length_b   1.000
_cell.length_c   1.000
_cell.angle_alpha   90.00
_cell.angle_beta   90.00
_cell.angle_gamma   90.00
#
_symmetry.space_group_name_H-M   'P 1'
#
loop_
_entity.id
_entity.type
_entity.pdbx_description
1 polymer ?
#
loop_
_entity_poly.entity_id
_entity_poly.type
_entity_poly.pdbx_seq_one_letter_code
_entity_poly.pdbx_strand_id
1 'polypeptide(L)' 'MNEEPITRVTCEQWAKLKGKTDWEKVKGMSEAEIEKNALEDPDNPPLPADFFDKSECG' A
#
# COMPACT_ATOMS: atom_id res chain seq x y z
N MET A 1 19.83 6.99 14.47
CA MET A 1 18.50 6.52 14.01
C MET A 1 17.63 6.48 15.25
N ASN A 2 16.50 7.18 15.26
CA ASN A 2 15.55 7.08 16.37
C ASN A 2 14.89 5.70 16.27
N GLU A 3 15.20 4.84 17.23
CA GLU A 3 14.62 3.50 17.36
C GLU A 3 13.18 3.64 17.84
N GLU A 4 12.25 3.93 16.93
CA GLU A 4 10.84 3.85 17.28
C GLU A 4 10.52 2.41 17.74
N PRO A 5 9.92 2.21 18.93
CA PRO A 5 9.67 0.88 19.44
C PRO A 5 8.59 0.20 18.58
N ILE A 6 8.94 -0.95 17.98
CA ILE A 6 7.99 -1.79 17.25
C ILE A 6 6.85 -2.16 18.22
N THR A 7 5.66 -1.61 17.97
CA THR A 7 4.46 -1.89 18.77
C THR A 7 3.83 -3.19 18.29
N ARG A 8 3.95 -4.25 19.09
CA ARG A 8 3.29 -5.54 18.83
C ARG A 8 1.85 -5.50 19.35
N VAL A 9 0.89 -5.83 18.50
CA VAL A 9 -0.54 -5.91 18.84
C VAL A 9 -1.11 -7.26 18.44
N THR A 10 -2.11 -7.72 19.17
CA THR A 10 -2.92 -8.90 18.79
C THR A 10 -3.91 -8.55 17.68
N CYS A 11 -4.44 -9.57 16.99
CA CYS A 11 -5.48 -9.36 15.96
C CYS A 11 -6.73 -8.65 16.52
N GLU A 12 -7.15 -8.99 17.75
CA GLU A 12 -8.28 -8.35 18.42
C GLU A 12 -8.03 -6.86 18.72
N GLN A 13 -6.79 -6.50 19.06
CA GLN A 13 -6.40 -5.11 19.26
C GLN A 13 -6.30 -4.37 17.92
N TRP A 14 -5.74 -5.00 16.89
CA TRP A 14 -5.65 -4.43 15.55
C TRP A 14 -7.02 -4.10 14.96
N ALA A 15 -8.01 -4.99 15.13
CA ALA A 15 -9.38 -4.77 14.68
C ALA A 15 -10.07 -3.56 15.34
N LYS A 16 -9.59 -3.11 16.51
CA LYS A 16 -10.09 -1.92 17.23
C LYS A 16 -9.36 -0.64 16.80
N LEU A 17 -8.24 -0.73 16.08
CA LEU A 17 -7.51 0.43 15.61
C LEU A 17 -8.25 1.06 14.43
N LYS A 18 -8.44 2.37 14.49
CA LYS A 18 -9.03 3.12 13.38
C LYS A 18 -7.95 3.39 12.34
N GLY A 19 -8.13 2.82 11.14
CA GLY A 19 -7.33 3.18 9.98
C GLY A 19 -7.47 4.67 9.63
N LYS A 20 -6.43 5.25 9.05
CA LYS A 20 -6.47 6.63 8.53
C LYS A 20 -7.13 6.73 7.15
N THR A 21 -7.33 5.59 6.48
CA THR A 21 -7.90 5.51 5.14
C THR A 21 -9.38 5.88 5.15
N ASP A 22 -9.76 6.84 4.31
CA ASP A 22 -11.14 7.20 4.03
C ASP A 22 -11.74 6.20 3.02
N TRP A 23 -12.36 5.14 3.53
CA TRP A 23 -12.93 4.07 2.72
C TRP A 23 -14.19 4.49 1.94
N GLU A 24 -14.92 5.51 2.39
CA GLU A 24 -16.09 6.00 1.66
C GLU A 24 -15.65 6.71 0.38
N LYS A 25 -14.62 7.55 0.48
CA LYS A 25 -14.01 8.20 -0.68
C LYS A 25 -13.48 7.18 -1.69
N VAL A 26 -12.73 6.17 -1.21
CA VAL A 26 -12.14 5.14 -2.10
C VAL A 26 -13.23 4.36 -2.84
N LYS A 27 -14.33 3.98 -2.18
CA LYS A 27 -15.44 3.26 -2.82
C LYS A 27 -16.21 4.09 -3.84
N GLY A 28 -16.13 5.41 -3.77
CA GLY A 28 -16.77 6.33 -4.71
C GLY A 28 -15.91 6.67 -5.94
N MET A 29 -14.64 6.28 -5.98
CA MET A 29 -13.77 6.54 -7.12
C MET A 29 -14.05 5.56 -8.27
N SER A 30 -14.00 6.07 -9.50
CA SER A 30 -13.97 5.24 -10.70
C SER A 30 -12.61 4.56 -10.88
N GLU A 31 -12.56 3.45 -11.64
CA GLU A 31 -11.30 2.79 -11.99
C GLU A 31 -10.26 3.75 -12.58
N ALA A 32 -10.66 4.67 -13.47
CA ALA A 32 -9.74 5.63 -14.08
C ALA A 32 -9.12 6.60 -13.06
N GLU A 33 -9.90 7.00 -12.05
CA GLU A 33 -9.40 7.83 -10.95
C GLU A 33 -8.47 7.04 -10.03
N ILE A 34 -8.77 5.76 -9.78
CA ILE A 34 -7.91 4.87 -9.00
C ILE A 34 -6.56 4.67 -9.71
N GLU A 35 -6.58 4.36 -11.00
CA GLU A 35 -5.37 4.16 -11.82
C GLU A 35 -4.50 5.43 -11.84
N LYS A 36 -5.12 6.60 -12.06
CA LYS A 36 -4.41 7.88 -12.03
C LYS A 36 -3.78 8.15 -10.67
N ASN A 37 -4.53 7.96 -9.58
CA ASN A 37 -4.00 8.17 -8.23
C ASN A 37 -2.85 7.22 -7.92
N ALA A 38 -2.95 5.96 -8.35
CA ALA A 38 -1.88 4.98 -8.15
C ALA A 38 -0.61 5.31 -8.95
N LEU A 39 -0.73 5.94 -10.12
CA LEU A 39 0.39 6.36 -10.96
C LEU A 39 1.07 7.64 -10.45
N GLU A 40 0.28 8.55 -9.87
CA GLU A 40 0.75 9.81 -9.30
C GLU A 40 1.29 9.66 -7.86
N ASP A 41 1.08 8.50 -7.23
CA ASP A 41 1.56 8.22 -5.87
C ASP A 41 3.09 7.99 -5.86
N PRO A 42 3.86 8.87 -5.19
CA PRO A 42 5.32 8.74 -5.12
C PRO A 42 5.78 7.49 -4.36
N ASP A 43 4.94 6.93 -3.49
CA ASP A 43 5.22 5.69 -2.75
C ASP A 43 4.88 4.43 -3.59
N ASN A 44 4.23 4.60 -4.76
CA ASN A 44 3.89 3.50 -5.68
C ASN A 44 4.45 3.75 -7.11
N PRO A 45 5.77 3.89 -7.28
CA PRO A 45 6.36 4.09 -8.60
C PRO A 45 6.15 2.86 -9.50
N PRO A 46 6.07 3.05 -10.83
CA PRO A 46 6.01 1.93 -11.77
C PRO A 46 7.19 0.97 -11.59
N LEU A 47 6.92 -0.33 -11.70
CA LEU A 47 7.99 -1.32 -11.67
C LEU A 47 8.90 -1.14 -12.90
N PRO A 48 10.22 -1.27 -12.75
CA PRO A 48 11.13 -1.25 -13.89
C PRO A 48 10.86 -2.44 -14.83
N ALA A 49 11.15 -2.28 -16.11
CA ALA A 49 10.78 -3.24 -17.16
C ALA A 49 11.41 -4.64 -16.95
N ASP A 50 12.58 -4.69 -16.32
CA ASP A 50 13.36 -5.90 -16.03
C ASP A 50 13.09 -6.48 -14.63
N PHE A 51 12.09 -5.95 -13.91
CA PHE A 51 11.82 -6.35 -12.53
C PHE A 51 11.58 -7.86 -12.38
N PHE A 52 10.92 -8.50 -13.35
CA PHE A 52 10.59 -9.93 -13.31
C PHE A 52 11.55 -10.83 -14.10
N ASP A 53 12.53 -10.27 -14.81
CA ASP A 53 13.43 -11.02 -15.69
C ASP A 53 14.36 -11.97 -14.92
N LYS A 54 14.50 -11.80 -13.60
CA LYS A 54 15.29 -12.69 -12.73
C LYS A 54 14.55 -13.94 -12.26
N SER A 55 13.41 -14.28 -12.85
CA SER A 55 12.61 -15.46 -12.50
C SER A 55 12.87 -16.68 -13.40
N GLU A 56 14.06 -16.80 -13.98
CA GLU A 56 14.53 -18.10 -14.48
C GLU A 56 14.86 -19.00 -13.27
N CYS A 57 13.87 -19.81 -12.90
CA CYS A 57 14.05 -21.00 -12.10
C CYS A 57 15.09 -21.90 -12.81
N GLY A 58 16.23 -22.13 -12.15
CA GLY A 58 17.23 -23.11 -12.58
C GLY A 58 16.73 -24.54 -12.52
#